data_AF-A0A933X211-F1
#
_entry.id   AF-A0A933X211-F1
#
_cell.length_a   1.000
_cell.length_b   1.000
_cell.length_c   1.000
_cell.angle_alpha   90.00
_cell.angle_beta   90.00
_cell.angle_gamma   90.00
#
_symmetry.space_group_name_H-M   'P 1'
#
loop_
_entity.id
_entity.type
_entity.pdbx_description
1 polymer ?
#
loop_
_entity_poly.entity_id
_entity_poly.type
_entity_poly.pdbx_seq_one_letter_code
_entity_poly.pdbx_strand_id
1 'polypeptide(L)'
;MNSHHPPRAVLAEAPFFLHGWLRSGNTGAARWVVPFLQEALALLLEGLWRSTVRADSGFFDGNFLEARALPYVVARLTSTLKRKCAGIKDWTVIDEPHAAGEFTVKLFGWSKARRFVVVRERVRESQAVVGRTLIDMPGYTFRVWGTNRSEGVLELWRDYNGRVCVKQRIEELKHDLAVDGFCLQPFFATESAFLAVWFAFNLLSRYQH
;
A
#
# COMPACT_ATOMS: atom_id res chain seq x y z
N MET A 1 -8.58 -23.39 -2.33
CA MET A 1 -9.22 -22.20 -1.73
C MET A 1 -8.46 -20.97 -2.19
N ASN A 2 -9.03 -20.19 -3.09
CA ASN A 2 -8.37 -18.97 -3.59
C ASN A 2 -8.45 -17.90 -2.50
N SER A 3 -7.30 -17.40 -2.07
CA SER A 3 -7.22 -16.33 -1.07
C SER A 3 -7.81 -15.05 -1.67
N HIS A 4 -9.03 -14.69 -1.26
CA HIS A 4 -9.66 -13.43 -1.64
C HIS A 4 -9.01 -12.32 -0.82
N HIS A 5 -8.23 -11.44 -1.47
CA HIS A 5 -7.72 -10.22 -0.85
C HIS A 5 -8.57 -9.03 -1.32
N PRO A 6 -9.67 -8.71 -0.62
CA PRO A 6 -10.47 -7.54 -0.97
C PRO A 6 -9.62 -6.26 -0.89
N PRO A 7 -9.77 -5.31 -1.84
CA PRO A 7 -9.17 -3.99 -1.72
C PRO A 7 -9.79 -3.23 -0.53
N ARG A 8 -8.95 -2.55 0.24
CA ARG A 8 -9.33 -1.87 1.48
C ARG A 8 -8.63 -0.51 1.57
N ALA A 9 -9.37 0.51 1.98
CA ALA A 9 -8.87 1.85 2.26
C ALA A 9 -9.04 2.13 3.76
N VAL A 10 -7.96 2.58 4.39
CA VAL A 10 -7.91 2.86 5.82
C VAL A 10 -7.35 4.25 6.00
N LEU A 11 -7.98 5.05 6.85
CA LEU A 11 -7.41 6.30 7.32
C LEU A 11 -6.32 5.93 8.33
N ALA A 12 -5.09 6.41 8.13
CA ALA A 12 -4.00 6.10 9.06
C ALA A 12 -4.01 7.01 10.31
N GLU A 13 -4.62 8.20 10.19
CA GLU A 13 -4.67 9.24 11.23
C GLU A 13 -5.70 8.93 12.33
N ALA A 14 -6.75 8.19 11.99
CA ALA A 14 -7.64 7.53 12.92
C ALA A 14 -7.76 6.10 12.41
N PRO A 15 -7.42 5.05 13.19
CA PRO A 15 -7.44 3.67 12.73
C PRO A 15 -8.88 3.25 12.41
N PHE A 16 -9.34 3.65 11.24
CA PHE A 16 -10.73 3.67 10.81
C PHE A 16 -10.79 3.17 9.38
N PHE A 17 -11.60 2.14 9.15
CA PHE A 17 -11.86 1.66 7.80
C PHE A 17 -12.74 2.66 7.08
N LEU A 18 -12.18 3.27 6.05
CA LEU A 18 -12.86 4.26 5.23
C LEU A 18 -13.71 3.59 4.16
N HIS A 19 -13.17 2.55 3.50
CA HIS A 19 -13.85 1.90 2.38
C HIS A 19 -13.32 0.52 2.05
N GLY A 20 -14.14 -0.30 1.40
CA GLY A 20 -13.65 -1.27 0.44
C GLY A 20 -14.63 -2.34 -0.01
N TRP A 21 -14.14 -3.27 -0.83
CA TRP A 21 -15.01 -4.14 -1.65
C TRP A 21 -14.72 -5.61 -1.43
N LEU A 22 -15.77 -6.43 -1.32
CA LEU A 22 -15.64 -7.88 -1.55
C LEU A 22 -15.64 -8.16 -3.06
N ARG A 23 -14.84 -9.12 -3.54
CA ARG A 23 -14.78 -9.43 -4.98
C ARG A 23 -14.78 -10.92 -5.28
N SER A 24 -15.50 -11.28 -6.35
CA SER A 24 -15.28 -12.54 -7.06
C SER A 24 -13.96 -12.45 -7.85
N GLY A 25 -13.16 -13.52 -7.85
CA GLY A 25 -11.74 -13.49 -8.22
C GLY A 25 -11.41 -13.25 -9.71
N ASN A 26 -12.32 -12.78 -10.55
CA ASN A 26 -12.21 -12.87 -12.01
C ASN A 26 -12.17 -11.53 -12.77
N THR A 27 -11.49 -10.51 -12.24
CA THR A 27 -11.34 -9.24 -12.96
C THR A 27 -9.87 -8.78 -12.82
N GLY A 28 -9.32 -7.94 -13.71
CA GLY A 28 -7.91 -7.49 -13.65
C GLY A 28 -7.61 -6.15 -12.92
N ALA A 29 -6.66 -6.16 -11.96
CA ALA A 29 -6.26 -5.09 -11.01
C ALA A 29 -6.41 -3.61 -11.46
N ALA A 30 -6.19 -3.30 -12.73
CA ALA A 30 -6.13 -1.91 -13.20
C ALA A 30 -7.50 -1.24 -13.41
N ARG A 31 -8.58 -1.98 -13.69
CA ARG A 31 -9.87 -1.37 -14.12
C ARG A 31 -10.69 -0.73 -13.02
N TRP A 32 -10.27 -0.85 -11.77
CA TRP A 32 -11.10 -0.51 -10.61
C TRP A 32 -10.41 0.33 -9.57
N VAL A 33 -9.09 0.52 -9.68
CA VAL A 33 -8.35 1.37 -8.76
C VAL A 33 -8.97 2.76 -8.75
N VAL A 34 -9.28 3.29 -9.92
CA VAL A 34 -9.90 4.61 -10.08
C VAL A 34 -11.30 4.66 -9.43
N PRO A 35 -12.28 3.82 -9.81
CA PRO A 35 -13.59 3.78 -9.14
C PRO A 35 -13.50 3.60 -7.62
N PHE A 36 -12.66 2.67 -7.15
CA PHE A 36 -12.47 2.41 -5.72
C PHE A 36 -11.93 3.65 -4.99
N LEU A 37 -10.94 4.34 -5.58
CA LEU A 37 -10.39 5.57 -5.01
C LEU A 37 -11.41 6.70 -5.05
N GLN A 38 -12.24 6.80 -6.10
CA GLN A 38 -13.32 7.80 -6.15
C GLN A 38 -14.31 7.62 -5.01
N GLU A 39 -14.76 6.39 -4.77
CA GLU A 39 -15.67 6.08 -3.67
C GLU A 39 -15.03 6.34 -2.30
N ALA A 40 -13.79 5.87 -2.10
CA ALA A 40 -13.08 6.10 -0.84
C ALA A 40 -12.89 7.60 -0.57
N LEU A 41 -12.52 8.38 -1.59
CA LEU A 41 -12.34 9.83 -1.45
C LEU A 41 -13.66 10.56 -1.22
N ALA A 42 -14.78 10.08 -1.76
CA ALA A 42 -16.10 10.66 -1.51
C ALA A 42 -16.57 10.45 -0.05
N LEU A 43 -16.06 9.43 0.62
CA LEU A 43 -16.33 9.14 2.03
C LEU A 43 -15.40 9.89 3.00
N LEU A 44 -14.36 10.57 2.50
CA LEU A 44 -13.48 11.37 3.36
C LEU A 44 -14.25 12.57 3.91
N LEU A 45 -14.13 12.78 5.22
CA LEU A 45 -14.65 13.98 5.87
C LEU A 45 -13.98 15.24 5.32
N GLU A 46 -14.73 16.33 5.23
CA GLU A 46 -14.21 17.63 4.86
C GLU A 46 -13.02 18.01 5.75
N GLY A 47 -11.89 18.37 5.12
CA GLY A 47 -10.62 18.69 5.81
C GLY A 47 -9.53 17.61 5.74
N LEU A 48 -9.88 16.34 5.49
CA LEU A 48 -8.90 15.24 5.37
C LEU A 48 -8.31 15.07 3.95
N TRP A 49 -8.67 15.95 3.01
CA TRP A 49 -8.17 15.92 1.63
C TRP A 49 -6.67 16.19 1.50
N ARG A 50 -6.02 16.68 2.57
CA ARG A 50 -4.56 16.89 2.62
C ARG A 50 -3.79 15.65 3.09
N SER A 51 -4.49 14.60 3.54
CA SER A 51 -3.84 13.37 4.01
C SER A 51 -3.15 12.65 2.86
N THR A 52 -1.96 12.10 3.14
CA THR A 52 -1.18 11.36 2.14
C THR A 52 -1.82 10.02 1.82
N VAL A 53 -2.05 9.75 0.53
CA VAL A 53 -2.48 8.43 0.05
C VAL A 53 -1.29 7.46 0.08
N ARG A 54 -1.36 6.45 0.94
CA ARG A 54 -0.37 5.37 1.02
C ARG A 54 -0.97 4.09 0.43
N ALA A 55 -0.36 3.54 -0.62
CA ALA A 55 -0.94 2.38 -1.30
C ALA A 55 0.08 1.34 -1.78
N ASP A 56 -0.41 0.11 -2.01
CA ASP A 56 0.37 -0.97 -2.64
C ASP A 56 0.46 -0.78 -4.15
N SER A 57 1.33 -1.57 -4.79
CA SER A 57 1.56 -1.55 -6.24
C SER A 57 0.32 -1.79 -7.09
N GLY A 58 -0.66 -2.53 -6.56
CA GLY A 58 -1.95 -2.75 -7.20
C GLY A 58 -2.83 -1.50 -7.31
N PHE A 59 -2.52 -0.43 -6.59
CA PHE A 59 -3.29 0.83 -6.55
C PHE A 59 -2.56 2.00 -7.20
N PHE A 60 -1.50 1.74 -7.97
CA PHE A 60 -0.80 2.83 -8.64
C PHE A 60 -1.58 3.30 -9.87
N ASP A 61 -2.34 4.38 -9.70
CA ASP A 61 -2.75 5.28 -10.77
C ASP A 61 -2.26 6.71 -10.46
N GLY A 62 -1.03 7.00 -10.88
CA GLY A 62 -0.42 8.31 -10.63
C GLY A 62 -1.14 9.46 -11.32
N ASN A 63 -1.83 9.22 -12.44
CA ASN A 63 -2.55 10.29 -13.14
C ASN A 63 -3.78 10.72 -12.33
N PHE A 64 -4.53 9.76 -11.79
CA PHE A 64 -5.72 10.02 -10.98
C PHE A 64 -5.39 10.79 -9.70
N LEU A 65 -4.35 10.36 -8.97
CA LEU A 65 -3.95 10.98 -7.70
C LEU A 65 -3.47 12.42 -7.93
N GLU A 66 -2.68 12.64 -8.98
CA GLU A 66 -2.17 13.98 -9.30
C GLU A 66 -3.24 14.91 -9.85
N ALA A 67 -4.21 14.40 -10.63
CA ALA A 67 -5.33 15.21 -11.12
C ALA A 67 -6.20 15.77 -9.98
N ARG A 68 -6.17 15.12 -8.81
CA ARG A 68 -6.85 15.56 -7.58
C ARG A 68 -5.94 16.31 -6.61
N ALA A 69 -4.70 16.61 -7.00
CA ALA A 69 -3.69 17.24 -6.16
C ALA A 69 -3.42 16.51 -4.83
N LEU A 70 -3.60 15.18 -4.80
CA LEU A 70 -3.39 14.39 -3.58
C LEU A 70 -1.90 14.04 -3.41
N PRO A 71 -1.31 14.28 -2.23
CA PRO A 71 0.01 13.75 -1.91
C PRO A 71 -0.07 12.22 -1.82
N TYR A 72 0.91 11.49 -2.38
CA TYR A 72 0.90 10.04 -2.35
C TYR A 72 2.27 9.40 -2.18
N VAL A 73 2.28 8.20 -1.60
CA VAL A 73 3.43 7.28 -1.56
C VAL A 73 2.92 5.89 -1.90
N VAL A 74 3.26 5.38 -3.09
CA VAL A 74 2.73 4.11 -3.58
C VAL A 74 3.87 3.17 -3.92
N ALA A 75 3.90 1.99 -3.29
CA ALA A 75 4.91 0.97 -3.58
C ALA A 75 4.80 0.53 -5.04
N ARG A 76 5.91 0.41 -5.77
CA ARG A 76 5.89 -0.02 -7.17
C ARG A 76 7.18 -0.70 -7.55
N LEU A 77 7.13 -2.02 -7.74
CA LEU A 77 8.28 -2.80 -8.18
C LEU A 77 7.97 -3.46 -9.53
N THR A 78 8.57 -2.93 -10.60
CA THR A 78 8.53 -3.52 -11.95
C THR A 78 9.94 -3.87 -12.39
N SER A 79 10.11 -4.76 -13.36
CA SER A 79 11.42 -5.11 -13.92
C SER A 79 12.19 -3.89 -14.43
N THR A 80 11.49 -2.93 -15.06
CA THR A 80 12.06 -1.65 -15.50
C THR A 80 12.58 -0.81 -14.33
N LEU A 81 11.80 -0.68 -13.26
CA LEU A 81 12.22 0.07 -12.07
C LEU A 81 13.39 -0.59 -11.37
N LYS A 82 13.43 -1.92 -11.29
CA LYS A 82 14.59 -2.65 -10.73
C LYS A 82 15.89 -2.33 -11.45
N ARG A 83 15.88 -2.35 -12.79
CA ARG A 83 17.05 -1.96 -13.58
C ARG A 83 17.48 -0.52 -13.31
N LYS A 84 16.52 0.39 -13.07
CA LYS A 84 16.83 1.76 -12.65
C LYS A 84 17.44 1.82 -11.25
N CYS A 85 16.98 1.00 -10.31
CA CYS A 85 17.55 0.89 -8.97
C CYS A 85 19.01 0.44 -9.02
N ALA A 86 19.32 -0.55 -9.87
CA ALA A 86 20.69 -1.03 -10.08
C ALA A 86 21.66 0.04 -10.59
N GLY A 87 21.14 1.06 -11.29
CA GLY A 87 21.94 2.16 -11.83
C GLY A 87 22.14 3.34 -10.87
N ILE A 88 21.55 3.31 -9.67
CA ILE A 88 21.75 4.38 -8.67
C ILE A 88 23.19 4.30 -8.15
N LYS A 89 23.91 5.41 -8.26
CA LYS A 89 25.29 5.54 -7.76
C LYS A 89 25.32 6.18 -6.38
N ASP A 90 24.51 7.21 -6.18
CA ASP A 90 24.48 8.00 -4.95
C ASP A 90 23.50 7.37 -3.95
N TRP A 91 24.05 6.61 -3.01
CA TRP A 91 23.30 5.97 -1.94
C TRP A 91 23.56 6.70 -0.62
N THR A 92 22.48 7.10 0.05
CA THR A 92 22.52 7.60 1.42
C THR A 92 22.41 6.42 2.38
N VAL A 93 23.43 6.17 3.18
CA VAL A 93 23.39 5.10 4.19
C VAL A 93 22.34 5.45 5.25
N ILE A 94 21.47 4.49 5.58
CA ILE A 94 20.48 4.61 6.65
C ILE A 94 21.03 3.95 7.91
N ASP A 95 21.47 2.70 7.78
CA ASP A 95 22.09 1.87 8.81
C ASP A 95 22.98 0.80 8.14
N GLU A 96 23.48 -0.18 8.91
CA GLU A 96 24.38 -1.23 8.39
C GLU A 96 23.81 -2.01 7.18
N PRO A 97 22.58 -2.57 7.23
CA PRO A 97 22.00 -3.26 6.08
C PRO A 97 21.29 -2.35 5.08
N HIS A 98 20.87 -1.14 5.44
CA HIS A 98 19.98 -0.31 4.62
C HIS A 98 20.65 0.93 4.01
N ALA A 99 20.34 1.18 2.74
CA ALA A 99 20.65 2.46 2.10
C ALA A 99 19.48 2.97 1.27
N ALA A 100 19.37 4.28 1.20
CA ALA A 100 18.36 5.06 0.49
C ALA A 100 18.92 5.62 -0.81
N GLY A 101 18.08 5.69 -1.82
CA GLY A 101 18.37 6.39 -3.07
C GLY A 101 17.09 6.92 -3.69
N GLU A 102 17.24 7.77 -4.70
CA GLU A 102 16.10 8.28 -5.46
C GLU A 102 16.47 8.45 -6.94
N PHE A 103 15.44 8.42 -7.78
CA PHE A 103 15.57 8.72 -9.19
C PHE A 103 14.24 9.22 -9.74
N THR A 104 14.30 9.90 -10.88
CA THR A 104 13.10 10.33 -11.61
C THR A 104 13.00 9.58 -12.93
N VAL A 105 11.85 8.99 -13.23
CA VAL A 105 11.63 8.29 -14.50
C VAL A 105 10.20 8.48 -15.01
N LYS A 106 10.09 8.58 -16.33
CA LYS A 106 8.83 8.51 -17.07
C LYS A 106 8.61 7.08 -17.53
N LEU A 107 7.60 6.40 -17.00
CA LEU A 107 7.21 5.07 -17.47
C LEU A 107 6.35 5.18 -18.74
N PHE A 108 6.26 4.08 -19.49
CA PHE A 108 5.43 4.01 -20.69
C PHE A 108 3.96 4.35 -20.37
N GLY A 109 3.33 5.16 -21.22
CA GLY A 109 1.96 5.63 -21.02
C GLY A 109 1.79 6.76 -20.00
N TRP A 110 2.87 7.26 -19.39
CA TRP A 110 2.78 8.43 -18.52
C TRP A 110 2.94 9.72 -19.30
N SER A 111 2.22 10.76 -18.89
CA SER A 111 2.37 12.11 -19.46
C SER A 111 3.68 12.76 -19.00
N LYS A 112 4.06 12.59 -17.73
CA LYS A 112 5.25 13.17 -17.11
C LYS A 112 6.10 12.16 -16.33
N ALA A 113 7.36 12.53 -16.08
CA ALA A 113 8.24 11.77 -15.19
C ALA A 113 7.79 11.94 -13.74
N ARG A 114 8.03 10.92 -12.91
CA ARG A 114 7.72 10.97 -11.47
C ARG A 114 8.94 10.57 -10.66
N ARG A 115 9.00 11.09 -9.44
CA ARG A 115 10.01 10.76 -8.45
C ARG A 115 9.75 9.36 -7.90
N PHE A 116 10.82 8.60 -7.81
CA PHE A 116 10.85 7.30 -7.15
C PHE A 116 11.91 7.31 -6.06
N VAL A 117 11.49 6.81 -4.91
CA VAL A 117 12.31 6.63 -3.74
C VAL A 117 12.58 5.15 -3.55
N VAL A 118 13.80 4.81 -3.19
CA VAL A 118 14.27 3.44 -3.06
C VAL A 118 14.98 3.23 -1.75
N VAL A 119 14.69 2.11 -1.12
CA VAL A 119 15.50 1.55 -0.04
C VAL A 119 16.01 0.19 -0.52
N ARG A 120 17.33 -0.01 -0.42
CA ARG A 120 17.96 -1.31 -0.59
C ARG A 120 18.31 -1.88 0.78
N GLU A 121 18.18 -3.19 0.93
CA GLU A 121 18.52 -3.95 2.13
C GLU A 121 19.47 -5.08 1.73
N ARG A 122 20.62 -5.20 2.40
CA ARG A 122 21.59 -6.27 2.14
C ARG A 122 20.99 -7.62 2.54
N VAL A 123 20.97 -8.58 1.62
CA VAL A 123 20.51 -9.95 1.90
C VAL A 123 21.50 -10.60 2.87
N ARG A 124 21.03 -10.94 4.07
CA ARG A 124 21.79 -11.76 5.02
C ARG A 124 21.70 -13.23 4.59
N GLU A 125 22.82 -13.93 4.51
CA GLU A 125 22.92 -15.33 4.06
C GLU A 125 22.07 -16.32 4.90
N SER A 126 21.58 -15.91 6.08
CA SER A 126 20.81 -16.77 7.00
C SER A 126 19.29 -16.59 6.98
N GLN A 127 18.74 -15.67 6.17
CA GLN A 127 17.31 -15.35 6.19
C GLN A 127 16.71 -15.34 4.78
N ALA A 128 16.51 -16.55 4.24
CA ALA A 128 15.53 -16.77 3.18
C ALA A 128 14.11 -16.56 3.76
N VAL A 129 13.73 -15.30 3.96
CA VAL A 129 12.42 -14.93 4.51
C VAL A 129 11.33 -15.20 3.46
N VAL A 130 10.37 -16.02 3.86
CA VAL A 130 9.12 -16.33 3.17
C VAL A 130 8.32 -15.03 2.97
N GLY A 131 8.52 -14.38 1.82
CA GLY A 131 7.89 -13.09 1.54
C GLY A 131 8.22 -12.54 0.16
N ARG A 132 7.76 -13.24 -0.90
CA ARG A 132 7.90 -12.84 -2.32
C ARG A 132 9.32 -12.47 -2.74
N THR A 133 10.20 -13.47 -2.75
CA THR A 133 11.39 -13.50 -3.59
C THR A 133 10.94 -13.44 -5.05
N LEU A 134 11.16 -12.31 -5.71
CA LEU A 134 10.90 -12.16 -7.14
C LEU A 134 12.15 -11.51 -7.72
N ILE A 135 13.05 -12.35 -8.25
CA ILE A 135 14.25 -12.11 -9.08
C ILE A 135 15.43 -11.42 -8.38
N ASP A 136 16.51 -12.20 -8.23
CA ASP A 136 17.82 -11.91 -7.63
C ASP A 136 18.59 -10.79 -8.36
N MET A 137 18.97 -9.77 -7.60
CA MET A 137 20.24 -9.07 -7.81
C MET A 137 21.16 -9.55 -6.68
N PRO A 138 22.39 -10.01 -6.95
CA PRO A 138 23.26 -10.57 -5.92
C PRO A 138 23.41 -9.59 -4.74
N GLY A 139 23.01 -10.03 -3.55
CA GLY A 139 23.30 -9.34 -2.29
C GLY A 139 22.32 -8.27 -1.82
N TYR A 140 21.30 -7.85 -2.58
CA TYR A 140 20.36 -6.80 -2.14
C TYR A 140 18.89 -7.04 -2.54
N THR A 141 17.96 -6.76 -1.62
CA THR A 141 16.53 -6.57 -1.94
C THR A 141 16.22 -5.09 -2.10
N PHE A 142 15.27 -4.77 -2.99
CA PHE A 142 14.87 -3.39 -3.27
C PHE A 142 13.40 -3.17 -2.96
N ARG A 143 13.11 -2.11 -2.21
CA ARG A 143 11.77 -1.56 -2.03
C ARG A 143 11.72 -0.19 -2.71
N VAL A 144 10.68 0.02 -3.52
CA VAL A 144 10.57 1.18 -4.41
C VAL A 144 9.20 1.80 -4.24
N TRP A 145 9.15 3.12 -4.10
CA TRP A 145 7.93 3.90 -3.97
C TRP A 145 7.90 5.03 -4.98
N GLY A 146 6.81 5.17 -5.72
CA GLY A 146 6.55 6.36 -6.51
C GLY A 146 5.83 7.41 -5.66
N THR A 147 6.20 8.67 -5.80
CA THR A 147 5.63 9.78 -5.02
C THR A 147 5.64 11.10 -5.78
N ASN A 148 4.73 12.01 -5.43
CA ASN A 148 4.76 13.43 -5.81
C ASN A 148 5.18 14.34 -4.65
N ARG A 149 5.55 13.76 -3.50
CA ARG A 149 6.05 14.46 -2.31
C ARG A 149 7.51 14.89 -2.48
N SER A 150 7.91 15.97 -1.83
CA SER A 150 9.26 16.57 -1.92
C SER A 150 10.17 16.20 -0.74
N GLU A 151 9.62 15.58 0.29
CA GLU A 151 10.27 15.15 1.53
C GLU A 151 11.44 14.18 1.28
N GLY A 152 12.32 14.05 2.26
CA GLY A 152 13.49 13.17 2.17
C GLY A 152 13.12 11.69 2.07
N VAL A 153 13.99 10.88 1.47
CA VAL A 153 13.79 9.43 1.32
C VAL A 153 13.47 8.74 2.65
N LEU A 154 14.23 9.08 3.70
CA LEU A 154 14.05 8.52 5.04
C LEU A 154 12.69 8.86 5.65
N GLU A 155 12.23 10.09 5.46
CA GLU A 155 10.94 10.54 5.96
C GLU A 155 9.80 9.79 5.27
N LEU A 156 9.87 9.67 3.94
CA LEU A 156 8.91 8.92 3.15
C LEU A 156 8.90 7.42 3.49
N TRP A 157 10.07 6.85 3.79
CA TRP A 157 10.17 5.46 4.23
C TRP A 157 9.53 5.23 5.59
N ARG A 158 9.79 6.11 6.57
CA ARG A 158 9.15 6.07 7.90
C ARG A 158 7.65 6.26 7.79
N ASP A 159 7.22 7.24 7.00
CA ASP A 159 5.81 7.53 6.73
C ASP A 159 5.09 6.32 6.11
N TYR A 160 5.70 5.67 5.11
CA TYR A 160 5.14 4.46 4.51
C TYR A 160 5.09 3.29 5.49
N ASN A 161 6.11 3.11 6.34
CA ASN A 161 6.16 2.05 7.35
C ASN A 161 5.13 2.23 8.47
N GLY A 162 4.57 3.42 8.68
CA GLY A 162 3.43 3.64 9.58
C GLY A 162 2.22 2.74 9.27
N ARG A 163 2.14 2.18 8.04
CA ARG A 163 1.14 1.17 7.66
C ARG A 163 1.23 -0.14 8.45
N VAL A 164 2.37 -0.47 9.05
CA VAL A 164 2.54 -1.70 9.83
C VAL A 164 1.56 -1.72 11.01
N CYS A 165 1.37 -0.58 11.69
CA CYS A 165 0.39 -0.45 12.78
C CYS A 165 -1.04 -0.75 12.29
N VAL A 166 -1.42 -0.19 11.14
CA VAL A 166 -2.73 -0.46 10.52
C VAL A 166 -2.87 -1.94 10.18
N LYS A 167 -1.88 -2.57 9.53
CA LYS A 167 -1.95 -4.00 9.21
C LYS A 167 -2.07 -4.87 10.45
N GLN A 168 -1.29 -4.58 11.49
CA GLN A 168 -1.33 -5.33 12.74
C GLN A 168 -2.72 -5.23 13.38
N ARG A 169 -3.28 -4.03 13.47
CA ARG A 169 -4.64 -3.81 13.98
C ARG A 169 -5.68 -4.61 13.19
N ILE A 170 -5.54 -4.67 11.86
CA ILE A 170 -6.41 -5.48 11.00
C ILE A 170 -6.30 -6.98 11.30
N GLU A 171 -5.09 -7.49 11.51
CA GLU A 171 -4.89 -8.91 11.84
C GLU A 171 -5.37 -9.23 13.27
N GLU A 172 -5.14 -8.36 14.24
CA GLU A 172 -5.70 -8.45 15.60
C GLU A 172 -7.23 -8.57 15.54
N LEU A 173 -7.89 -7.73 14.74
CA LEU A 173 -9.36 -7.77 14.63
C LEU A 173 -9.89 -9.01 13.91
N LYS A 174 -9.18 -9.49 12.88
CA LYS A 174 -9.57 -10.75 12.25
C LYS A 174 -9.54 -11.89 13.26
N HIS A 175 -8.54 -11.86 14.13
CA HIS A 175 -8.40 -12.81 15.22
C HIS A 175 -9.52 -12.64 16.26
N ASP A 176 -9.74 -11.42 16.76
CA ASP A 176 -10.72 -11.10 17.79
C ASP A 176 -12.17 -11.33 17.33
N LEU A 177 -12.48 -11.06 16.06
CA LEU A 177 -13.82 -11.19 15.48
C LEU A 177 -14.03 -12.55 14.77
N ALA A 178 -13.06 -13.48 14.87
CA ALA A 178 -13.08 -14.79 14.23
C ALA A 178 -13.45 -14.75 12.73
N VAL A 179 -13.02 -13.70 12.03
CA VAL A 179 -13.44 -13.40 10.65
C VAL A 179 -12.99 -14.47 9.66
N ASP A 180 -11.91 -15.19 9.99
CA ASP A 180 -11.41 -16.32 9.19
C ASP A 180 -12.45 -17.47 9.07
N GLY A 181 -13.45 -17.52 9.95
CA GLY A 181 -14.54 -18.50 9.92
C GLY A 181 -15.74 -18.13 9.03
N PHE A 182 -15.87 -16.87 8.58
CA PHE A 182 -17.05 -16.40 7.85
C PHE A 182 -16.89 -16.52 6.33
N CYS A 183 -16.65 -17.73 5.83
CA CYS A 183 -16.89 -18.05 4.41
C CYS A 183 -18.33 -18.55 4.22
N LEU A 184 -19.32 -17.66 4.37
CA LEU A 184 -20.71 -17.98 4.05
C LEU A 184 -20.83 -18.21 2.53
N GLN A 185 -21.51 -19.28 2.12
CA GLN A 185 -21.64 -19.69 0.69
C GLN A 185 -22.21 -18.58 -0.23
N PRO A 186 -23.15 -17.71 0.20
CA PRO A 186 -23.63 -16.60 -0.63
C PRO A 186 -22.72 -15.37 -0.53
N PHE A 187 -22.35 -14.80 -1.69
CA PHE A 187 -21.52 -13.58 -1.79
C PHE A 187 -22.03 -12.41 -0.93
N PHE A 188 -23.34 -12.14 -0.96
CA PHE A 188 -23.97 -11.06 -0.19
C PHE A 188 -23.95 -11.31 1.32
N ALA A 189 -23.96 -12.58 1.75
CA ALA A 189 -23.83 -12.94 3.15
C ALA A 189 -22.39 -12.72 3.65
N THR A 190 -21.39 -13.06 2.83
CA THR A 190 -19.97 -12.74 3.10
C THR A 190 -19.73 -11.22 3.13
N GLU A 191 -20.34 -10.48 2.20
CA GLU A 191 -20.23 -9.02 2.14
C GLU A 191 -20.89 -8.34 3.34
N SER A 192 -22.09 -8.79 3.75
CA SER A 192 -22.78 -8.25 4.92
C SER A 192 -22.01 -8.53 6.21
N ALA A 193 -21.46 -9.74 6.37
CA ALA A 193 -20.60 -10.09 7.50
C ALA A 193 -19.32 -9.23 7.52
N PHE A 194 -18.71 -9.00 6.35
CA PHE A 194 -17.54 -8.15 6.20
C PHE A 194 -17.82 -6.68 6.56
N LEU A 195 -18.94 -6.12 6.10
CA LEU A 195 -19.38 -4.76 6.45
C LEU A 195 -19.74 -4.63 7.94
N ALA A 196 -20.36 -5.65 8.54
CA ALA A 196 -20.69 -5.67 9.97
C ALA A 196 -19.44 -5.70 10.86
N VAL A 197 -18.44 -6.51 10.49
CA VAL A 197 -17.11 -6.55 11.14
C VAL A 197 -16.43 -5.18 11.07
N TRP A 198 -16.53 -4.51 9.93
CA TRP A 198 -15.98 -3.15 9.74
C TRP A 198 -16.69 -2.09 10.56
N PHE A 199 -18.02 -2.15 10.61
CA PHE A 199 -18.81 -1.25 11.45
C PHE A 199 -18.46 -1.45 12.94
N ALA A 200 -18.38 -2.71 13.38
CA ALA A 200 -17.96 -3.06 14.75
C ALA A 200 -16.55 -2.54 15.06
N PHE A 201 -15.60 -2.68 14.13
CA PHE A 201 -14.26 -2.10 14.30
C PHE A 201 -14.30 -0.58 14.45
N ASN A 202 -15.01 0.11 13.56
CA ASN A 202 -15.10 1.56 13.57
C ASN A 202 -15.73 2.07 14.87
N LEU A 203 -16.68 1.33 15.46
CA LEU A 203 -17.23 1.60 16.78
C LEU A 203 -16.19 1.34 17.89
N LEU A 204 -15.56 0.16 17.93
CA LEU A 204 -14.59 -0.19 18.96
C LEU A 204 -13.39 0.78 18.98
N SER A 205 -12.89 1.18 17.81
CA SER A 205 -11.84 2.19 17.69
C SER A 205 -12.23 3.57 18.23
N ARG A 206 -13.53 3.89 18.33
CA ARG A 206 -14.00 5.14 18.96
C ARG A 206 -14.19 5.04 20.47
N TYR A 207 -14.38 3.84 21.03
CA TYR A 207 -14.68 3.64 22.44
C TYR A 207 -13.52 3.02 23.26
N GLN A 208 -12.38 2.71 22.64
CA GLN A 208 -11.17 2.22 23.32
C GLN A 208 -10.18 3.35 23.71
N HIS A 209 -10.71 4.54 24.08
CA HIS A 209 -9.92 5.66 24.61
C HIS A 209 -10.28 5.94 26.05
#